data_AF-A0A551ZAJ5-F1
#
_entry.id   AF-A0A551ZAJ5-F1
#
_cell.length_a   1.000
_cell.length_b   1.000
_cell.length_c   1.000
_cell.angle_alpha   90.00
_cell.angle_beta   90.00
_cell.angle_gamma   90.00
#
_symmetry.space_group_name_H-M   'P 1'
#
loop_
_entity.id
_entity.type
_entity.pdbx_description
1 polymer ?
#
loop_
_entity_poly.entity_id
_entity_poly.type
_entity_poly.pdbx_seq_one_letter_code
_entity_poly.pdbx_strand_id
1 'polypeptide(L)'
;MTEYRRISYAVWEITLKCNLACQHCGSRAGHTRSHELSTEEALDLVRQLAEVGIKEVTLIGGEAFLRPDWLDIARAITDAGMICGVTTGGYGITLDTAQKMKDAGIKVVSVSVDGLEATHDRLRGKAGSWQWAFRTMGHLKQAGIPFGCNTQINRLSAPEFPRIYEKIRDAGVFAWQIQLTVPMGNAADNSEILLQPYELLELYPMLARVTEQARREGVDVQPGNNIGYYGPYERLLRGGDAWTFWQGCSAGLAALGIEADGAIKGCPSLPTAAYTGGNIRDRSLRQIIEEAEELRFNLGAGTPKGTDHLWGFCKTCEFAELCRGGCSWTAHVFFDRRGNNPYCHHRALKQAEKGIRERFYLDRPAAGIPFDNGQFAIIEEPFHSPLPNDPLAFSADAIQWPEHWQEKPLVTTLN
;
A
#
# COMPACT_ATOMS: atom_id res chain seq x y z
N MET A 1 6.97 -36.11 5.21
CA MET A 1 6.69 -34.75 5.72
C MET A 1 6.52 -33.87 4.50
N THR A 2 5.30 -33.45 4.18
CA THR A 2 5.06 -32.47 3.10
C THR A 2 5.73 -31.17 3.52
N GLU A 3 6.88 -30.88 2.89
CA GLU A 3 7.69 -29.68 3.08
C GLU A 3 6.78 -28.46 2.96
N TYR A 4 6.55 -27.74 4.06
CA TYR A 4 5.79 -26.49 4.05
C TYR A 4 6.53 -25.50 3.16
N ARG A 5 6.09 -25.38 1.90
CA ARG A 5 6.60 -24.42 0.93
C ARG A 5 5.61 -23.29 0.82
N ARG A 6 6.00 -22.14 1.35
CA ARG A 6 5.21 -20.93 1.23
C ARG A 6 5.61 -20.23 -0.06
N ILE A 7 4.75 -20.25 -1.08
CA ILE A 7 4.96 -19.44 -2.30
C ILE A 7 4.49 -18.02 -1.96
N SER A 8 5.41 -17.25 -1.38
CA SER A 8 5.14 -15.92 -0.84
C SER A 8 6.11 -14.87 -1.37
N TYR A 9 5.68 -13.61 -1.29
CA TYR A 9 6.55 -12.45 -1.41
C TYR A 9 6.82 -11.86 -0.01
N ALA A 10 8.01 -11.31 0.18
CA ALA A 10 8.40 -10.56 1.37
C ALA A 10 8.66 -9.10 1.01
N VAL A 11 8.26 -8.20 1.89
CA VAL A 11 8.62 -6.78 1.81
C VAL A 11 9.48 -6.46 3.02
N TRP A 12 10.69 -5.97 2.77
CA TRP A 12 11.70 -5.80 3.80
C TRP A 12 12.15 -4.36 3.91
N GLU A 13 11.78 -3.71 5.01
CA GLU A 13 12.36 -2.46 5.48
C GLU A 13 13.76 -2.75 6.01
N ILE A 14 14.81 -2.48 5.23
CA ILE A 14 16.19 -2.80 5.65
C ILE A 14 16.83 -1.72 6.53
N THR A 15 16.21 -0.54 6.60
CA THR A 15 16.58 0.59 7.45
C THR A 15 15.38 1.50 7.65
N LEU A 16 15.28 2.22 8.77
CA LEU A 16 14.26 3.27 8.97
C LEU A 16 14.75 4.66 8.51
N LYS A 17 16.03 4.77 8.15
CA LYS A 17 16.61 6.02 7.66
C LYS A 17 15.94 6.45 6.36
N CYS A 18 15.55 7.72 6.26
CA CYS A 18 14.92 8.29 5.07
C CYS A 18 15.46 9.69 4.78
N ASN A 19 15.49 10.07 3.51
CA ASN A 19 15.92 11.39 3.05
C ASN A 19 14.75 12.31 2.62
N LEU A 20 13.52 11.85 2.88
CA LEU A 20 12.24 12.54 2.73
C LEU A 20 11.49 12.57 4.08
N ALA A 21 10.49 13.44 4.20
CA ALA A 21 9.72 13.64 5.42
C ALA A 21 8.21 13.62 5.11
N CYS A 22 7.74 12.52 4.50
CA CYS A 22 6.41 12.47 3.91
C CYS A 22 5.30 12.64 4.96
N GLN A 23 4.31 13.47 4.67
CA GLN A 23 3.13 13.72 5.52
C GLN A 23 2.28 12.46 5.73
N HIS A 24 2.38 11.50 4.82
CA HIS A 24 1.62 10.25 4.83
C HIS A 24 2.49 9.00 5.12
N CYS A 25 3.71 9.18 5.64
CA CYS A 25 4.63 8.07 5.90
C CYS A 25 4.10 7.16 7.02
N GLY A 26 3.74 5.91 6.68
CA GLY A 26 3.24 4.93 7.63
C GLY A 26 4.26 4.49 8.69
N SER A 27 5.55 4.47 8.36
CA SER A 27 6.63 4.06 9.27
C SER A 27 7.23 5.22 10.07
N ARG A 28 6.82 6.47 9.82
CA ARG A 28 7.47 7.68 10.38
C ARG A 28 8.99 7.69 10.14
N ALA A 29 9.39 7.23 8.96
CA ALA A 29 10.79 7.09 8.62
C ALA A 29 11.54 8.43 8.62
N GLY A 30 12.82 8.38 8.97
CA GLY A 30 13.69 9.55 9.03
C GLY A 30 15.08 9.21 9.56
N HIS A 31 15.17 8.92 10.85
CA HIS A 31 16.41 8.45 11.47
C HIS A 31 16.52 6.93 11.40
N THR A 32 17.77 6.44 11.42
CA THR A 32 18.09 5.02 11.55
C THR A 32 17.41 4.44 12.81
N ARG A 33 16.85 3.23 12.69
CA ARG A 33 16.24 2.54 13.82
C ARG A 33 17.33 2.12 14.81
N SER A 34 16.99 2.04 16.09
CA SER A 34 17.86 1.34 17.03
C SER A 34 17.91 -0.15 16.67
N HIS A 35 19.09 -0.75 16.78
CA HIS A 35 19.29 -2.20 16.60
C HIS A 35 18.89 -2.75 15.21
N GLU A 36 19.09 -1.99 14.12
CA GLU A 36 18.99 -2.53 12.76
C GLU A 36 19.87 -3.79 12.61
N LEU A 37 19.45 -4.72 11.75
CA LEU A 37 20.21 -5.94 11.47
C LEU A 37 21.59 -5.59 10.94
N SER A 38 22.62 -6.26 11.44
CA SER A 38 23.96 -6.21 10.86
C SER A 38 23.94 -6.78 9.43
N THR A 39 25.01 -6.57 8.67
CA THR A 39 25.16 -7.19 7.34
C THR A 39 25.10 -8.71 7.44
N GLU A 40 25.76 -9.30 8.43
CA GLU A 40 25.78 -10.76 8.65
C GLU A 40 24.38 -11.30 8.94
N GLU A 41 23.62 -10.63 9.82
CA GLU A 41 22.24 -11.00 10.14
C GLU A 41 21.32 -10.86 8.93
N ALA A 42 21.49 -9.80 8.13
CA ALA A 42 20.72 -9.60 6.91
C ALA A 42 21.00 -10.70 5.88
N LEU A 43 22.27 -11.05 5.66
CA LEU A 43 22.65 -12.12 4.74
C LEU A 43 22.15 -13.50 5.21
N ASP A 44 22.18 -13.77 6.51
CA ASP A 44 21.58 -14.99 7.06
C ASP A 44 20.04 -15.01 6.88
N LEU A 45 19.37 -13.87 7.08
CA LEU A 45 17.94 -13.77 6.82
C LEU A 45 17.59 -14.04 5.35
N VAL A 46 18.40 -13.59 4.40
CA VAL A 46 18.24 -13.95 2.97
C VAL A 46 18.27 -15.47 2.77
N ARG A 47 19.23 -16.17 3.39
CA ARG A 47 19.29 -17.64 3.36
C ARG A 47 18.01 -18.26 3.94
N GLN A 48 17.56 -17.78 5.10
CA GLN A 48 16.33 -18.28 5.72
C GLN A 48 15.08 -18.03 4.86
N LEU A 49 14.98 -16.88 4.17
CA LEU A 49 13.90 -16.57 3.23
C LEU A 49 13.83 -17.59 2.09
N ALA A 50 14.99 -17.94 1.50
CA ALA A 50 15.07 -18.96 0.47
C ALA A 50 14.65 -20.35 0.99
N GLU A 51 15.07 -20.73 2.21
CA GLU A 51 14.77 -22.02 2.84
C GLU A 51 13.27 -22.23 3.12
N VAL A 52 12.54 -21.16 3.44
CA VAL A 52 11.07 -21.22 3.64
C VAL A 52 10.28 -21.08 2.34
N GLY A 53 10.98 -20.88 1.21
CA GLY A 53 10.41 -20.91 -0.14
C GLY A 53 9.96 -19.55 -0.69
N ILE A 54 10.37 -18.44 -0.09
CA ILE A 54 10.10 -17.09 -0.64
C ILE A 54 10.64 -17.01 -2.07
N LYS A 55 9.87 -16.36 -2.95
CA LYS A 55 10.20 -16.21 -4.37
C LYS A 55 10.51 -14.79 -4.78
N GLU A 56 10.01 -13.83 -4.03
CA GLU A 56 10.22 -12.41 -4.30
C GLU A 56 10.47 -11.66 -2.99
N VAL A 57 11.46 -10.78 -3.01
CA VAL A 57 11.75 -9.84 -1.93
C VAL A 57 11.79 -8.44 -2.51
N THR A 58 10.89 -7.58 -2.06
CA THR A 58 10.95 -6.15 -2.35
C THR A 58 11.65 -5.43 -1.20
N LEU A 59 12.81 -4.86 -1.50
CA LEU A 59 13.53 -4.00 -0.56
C LEU A 59 12.87 -2.62 -0.50
N ILE A 60 12.60 -2.19 0.71
CA ILE A 60 12.13 -0.85 1.05
C ILE A 60 13.02 -0.30 2.18
N GLY A 61 12.65 0.82 2.77
CA GLY A 61 13.22 1.26 4.04
C GLY A 61 12.25 2.21 4.73
N GLY A 62 12.80 3.19 5.44
CA GLY A 62 12.57 4.56 5.04
C GLY A 62 12.97 4.74 3.58
N GLU A 63 14.27 4.69 3.28
CA GLU A 63 14.80 4.63 1.93
C GLU A 63 16.00 3.68 1.84
N ALA A 64 15.85 2.61 1.06
CA ALA A 64 16.74 1.44 1.08
C ALA A 64 18.21 1.81 0.76
N PHE A 65 18.44 2.67 -0.23
CA PHE A 65 19.80 3.03 -0.67
C PHE A 65 20.57 3.91 0.32
N LEU A 66 19.96 4.31 1.44
CA LEU A 66 20.66 5.03 2.52
C LEU A 66 21.37 4.09 3.50
N ARG A 67 21.11 2.77 3.42
CA ARG A 67 21.83 1.74 4.14
C ARG A 67 23.11 1.35 3.36
N PRO A 68 24.31 1.33 3.95
CA PRO A 68 25.56 1.16 3.20
C PRO A 68 25.69 -0.14 2.37
N ASP A 69 25.21 -1.27 2.90
CA ASP A 69 25.34 -2.64 2.37
C ASP A 69 24.11 -3.10 1.57
N TRP A 70 23.20 -2.19 1.19
CA TRP A 70 21.92 -2.55 0.56
C TRP A 70 22.07 -3.30 -0.78
N LEU A 71 23.12 -3.00 -1.56
CA LEU A 71 23.41 -3.70 -2.82
C LEU A 71 23.94 -5.12 -2.57
N ASP A 72 24.63 -5.36 -1.46
CA ASP A 72 25.09 -6.69 -1.08
C ASP A 72 23.90 -7.57 -0.69
N ILE A 73 22.93 -7.00 0.06
CA ILE A 73 21.65 -7.66 0.38
C ILE A 73 20.87 -7.98 -0.92
N ALA A 74 20.74 -7.02 -1.83
CA ALA A 74 20.05 -7.22 -3.11
C ALA A 74 20.70 -8.32 -3.97
N ARG A 75 22.04 -8.36 -3.99
CA ARG A 75 22.81 -9.39 -4.67
C ARG A 75 22.58 -10.76 -4.03
N ALA A 76 22.65 -10.85 -2.71
CA ALA A 76 22.40 -12.10 -1.99
C ALA A 76 20.99 -12.66 -2.25
N ILE A 77 19.96 -11.79 -2.32
CA ILE A 77 18.60 -12.20 -2.67
C ILE A 77 18.56 -12.82 -4.07
N THR A 78 19.21 -12.17 -5.03
CA THR A 78 19.26 -12.64 -6.41
C THR A 78 20.05 -13.95 -6.55
N ASP A 79 21.20 -14.05 -5.89
CA ASP A 79 22.07 -15.24 -5.90
C ASP A 79 21.39 -16.45 -5.22
N ALA A 80 20.50 -16.20 -4.25
CA ALA A 80 19.64 -17.21 -3.64
C ALA A 80 18.46 -17.67 -4.56
N GLY A 81 18.37 -17.14 -5.78
CA GLY A 81 17.34 -17.51 -6.77
C GLY A 81 15.98 -16.84 -6.56
N MET A 82 15.91 -15.79 -5.73
CA MET A 82 14.71 -14.98 -5.55
C MET A 82 14.71 -13.76 -6.48
N ILE A 83 13.51 -13.24 -6.78
CA ILE A 83 13.36 -11.96 -7.48
C ILE A 83 13.60 -10.84 -6.47
N CYS A 84 14.56 -9.96 -6.75
CA CYS A 84 14.78 -8.74 -5.96
C CYS A 84 14.14 -7.53 -6.65
N GLY A 85 13.20 -6.88 -5.96
CA GLY A 85 12.61 -5.60 -6.34
C GLY A 85 12.98 -4.49 -5.36
N VAL A 86 12.79 -3.23 -5.74
CA VAL A 86 12.98 -2.06 -4.85
C VAL A 86 11.80 -1.11 -4.96
N THR A 87 11.29 -0.60 -3.83
CA THR A 87 10.40 0.57 -3.82
C THR A 87 11.14 1.77 -3.24
N THR A 88 11.06 2.91 -3.91
CA THR A 88 11.84 4.12 -3.56
C THR A 88 11.01 5.40 -3.69
N GLY A 89 11.36 6.42 -2.89
CA GLY A 89 10.92 7.79 -3.07
C GLY A 89 11.51 8.46 -4.31
N GLY A 90 12.52 7.85 -4.95
CA GLY A 90 13.16 8.36 -6.16
C GLY A 90 14.06 9.58 -5.93
N TYR A 91 14.31 9.97 -4.68
CA TYR A 91 15.12 11.14 -4.36
C TYR A 91 16.60 10.80 -4.24
N GLY A 92 17.38 11.04 -5.30
CA GLY A 92 18.84 10.92 -5.26
C GLY A 92 19.43 9.62 -5.84
N ILE A 93 18.64 8.83 -6.57
CA ILE A 93 19.18 7.73 -7.38
C ILE A 93 19.82 8.33 -8.64
N THR A 94 21.14 8.23 -8.71
CA THR A 94 21.92 8.66 -9.89
C THR A 94 21.96 7.56 -10.96
N LEU A 95 22.43 7.88 -12.16
CA LEU A 95 22.66 6.87 -13.20
C LEU A 95 23.68 5.81 -12.76
N ASP A 96 24.75 6.20 -12.05
CA ASP A 96 25.72 5.25 -11.49
C ASP A 96 25.06 4.30 -10.47
N THR A 97 24.21 4.84 -9.59
CA THR A 97 23.43 4.03 -8.65
C THR A 97 22.51 3.06 -9.39
N ALA A 98 21.80 3.52 -10.43
CA ALA A 98 20.94 2.67 -11.25
C ALA A 98 21.73 1.57 -11.98
N GLN A 99 22.94 1.85 -12.45
CA GLN A 99 23.80 0.81 -13.04
C GLN A 99 24.23 -0.23 -12.01
N LYS A 100 24.64 0.21 -10.81
CA LYS A 100 24.96 -0.70 -9.70
C LYS A 100 23.76 -1.55 -9.27
N MET A 101 22.53 -1.01 -9.34
CA MET A 101 21.31 -1.78 -9.11
C MET A 101 21.14 -2.90 -10.14
N LYS A 102 21.38 -2.59 -11.42
CA LYS A 102 21.33 -3.58 -12.51
C LYS A 102 22.37 -4.68 -12.28
N ASP A 103 23.59 -4.31 -11.92
CA ASP A 103 24.70 -5.22 -11.66
C ASP A 103 24.49 -6.09 -10.41
N ALA A 104 23.71 -5.60 -9.43
CA ALA A 104 23.27 -6.37 -8.26
C ALA A 104 22.10 -7.32 -8.56
N GLY A 105 21.54 -7.28 -9.78
CA GLY A 105 20.49 -8.20 -10.21
C GLY A 105 19.06 -7.73 -9.94
N ILE A 106 18.86 -6.49 -9.47
CA ILE A 106 17.52 -5.92 -9.23
C ILE A 106 16.70 -5.99 -10.53
N LYS A 107 15.51 -6.61 -10.42
CA LYS A 107 14.66 -6.92 -11.57
C LYS A 107 13.63 -5.85 -11.88
N VAL A 108 13.16 -5.15 -10.85
CA VAL A 108 12.11 -4.14 -10.98
C VAL A 108 12.26 -3.08 -9.90
N VAL A 109 11.93 -1.84 -10.26
CA VAL A 109 11.89 -0.71 -9.31
C VAL A 109 10.52 -0.05 -9.37
N SER A 110 9.91 0.23 -8.23
CA SER A 110 8.74 1.10 -8.16
C SER A 110 9.11 2.46 -7.60
N VAL A 111 8.87 3.51 -8.39
CA VAL A 111 9.13 4.90 -7.99
C VAL A 111 7.83 5.55 -7.54
N SER A 112 7.84 6.05 -6.32
CA SER A 112 6.71 6.74 -5.72
C SER A 112 6.37 8.08 -6.40
N VAL A 113 5.10 8.31 -6.77
CA VAL A 113 4.59 9.61 -7.23
C VAL A 113 3.17 9.86 -6.69
N ASP A 114 2.99 10.83 -5.79
CA ASP A 114 1.68 11.10 -5.16
C ASP A 114 1.00 12.42 -5.57
N GLY A 115 1.41 13.00 -6.70
CA GLY A 115 0.87 14.28 -7.13
C GLY A 115 1.59 14.83 -8.35
N LEU A 116 1.05 15.91 -8.88
CA LEU A 116 1.81 16.89 -9.66
C LEU A 116 2.81 17.60 -8.74
N GLU A 117 3.74 18.35 -9.33
CA GLU A 117 4.96 18.82 -8.66
C GLU A 117 4.73 19.43 -7.27
N ALA A 118 3.85 20.43 -7.16
CA ALA A 118 3.58 21.11 -5.89
C ALA A 118 2.97 20.17 -4.83
N THR A 119 2.00 19.35 -5.24
CA THR A 119 1.29 18.40 -4.37
C THR A 119 2.21 17.27 -3.92
N HIS A 120 3.00 16.72 -4.84
CA HIS A 120 4.00 15.70 -4.56
C HIS A 120 5.07 16.21 -3.59
N ASP A 121 5.66 17.39 -3.86
CA ASP A 121 6.68 17.97 -2.98
C ASP A 121 6.16 18.27 -1.58
N ARG A 122 4.90 18.72 -1.47
CA ARG A 122 4.20 18.88 -0.19
C ARG A 122 4.03 17.54 0.52
N LEU A 123 3.46 16.54 -0.15
CA LEU A 123 3.19 15.23 0.43
C LEU A 123 4.48 14.50 0.85
N ARG A 124 5.56 14.65 0.09
CA ARG A 124 6.88 14.06 0.35
C ARG A 124 7.78 14.90 1.27
N GLY A 125 7.35 16.11 1.60
CA GLY A 125 8.03 16.99 2.56
C GLY A 125 9.35 17.56 2.05
N LYS A 126 9.54 17.66 0.73
CA LYS A 126 10.80 18.15 0.14
C LYS A 126 10.61 18.74 -1.25
N ALA A 127 10.98 20.01 -1.41
CA ALA A 127 10.99 20.67 -2.71
C ALA A 127 11.95 19.98 -3.71
N GLY A 128 11.52 19.87 -4.96
CA GLY A 128 12.25 19.20 -6.04
C GLY A 128 12.18 17.67 -5.99
N SER A 129 11.39 17.08 -5.08
CA SER A 129 11.26 15.63 -4.98
C SER A 129 10.55 15.01 -6.17
N TRP A 130 9.54 15.71 -6.72
CA TRP A 130 8.87 15.33 -7.95
C TRP A 130 9.86 15.25 -9.11
N GLN A 131 10.63 16.31 -9.34
CA GLN A 131 11.63 16.37 -10.41
C GLN A 131 12.68 15.26 -10.26
N TRP A 132 13.11 14.97 -9.04
CA TRP A 132 14.03 13.87 -8.76
C TRP A 132 13.42 12.50 -9.06
N ALA A 133 12.16 12.26 -8.72
CA ALA A 133 11.47 11.01 -9.04
C ALA A 133 11.46 10.75 -10.56
N PHE A 134 11.13 11.75 -11.37
CA PHE A 134 11.16 11.63 -12.84
C PHE A 134 12.58 11.52 -13.41
N ARG A 135 13.57 12.20 -12.83
CA ARG A 135 14.99 11.97 -13.19
C ARG A 135 15.41 10.53 -12.90
N THR A 136 15.02 9.99 -11.76
CA THR A 136 15.28 8.60 -11.38
C THR A 136 14.66 7.63 -12.38
N MET A 137 13.41 7.82 -12.79
CA MET A 137 12.79 7.02 -13.87
C MET A 137 13.61 7.08 -15.17
N GLY A 138 14.13 8.27 -15.53
CA GLY A 138 15.04 8.44 -16.65
C GLY A 138 16.35 7.65 -16.51
N HIS A 139 16.95 7.64 -15.33
CA HIS A 139 18.16 6.85 -15.04
C HIS A 139 17.88 5.33 -15.10
N LEU A 140 16.76 4.87 -14.55
CA LEU A 140 16.35 3.46 -14.59
C LEU A 140 16.13 2.99 -16.03
N LYS A 141 15.50 3.83 -16.87
CA LYS A 141 15.33 3.58 -18.30
C LYS A 141 16.69 3.42 -19.00
N GLN A 142 17.64 4.31 -18.73
CA GLN A 142 18.99 4.25 -19.32
C GLN A 142 19.78 3.01 -18.87
N ALA A 143 19.65 2.62 -17.60
CA ALA A 143 20.28 1.39 -17.06
C ALA A 143 19.57 0.10 -17.50
N GLY A 144 18.45 0.19 -18.22
CA GLY A 144 17.67 -0.97 -18.67
C GLY A 144 17.00 -1.75 -17.52
N ILE A 145 16.56 -1.04 -16.47
CA ILE A 145 15.76 -1.60 -15.37
C ILE A 145 14.29 -1.25 -15.62
N PRO A 146 13.39 -2.25 -15.76
CA PRO A 146 11.95 -2.00 -15.81
C PRO A 146 11.48 -1.31 -14.52
N PHE A 147 10.61 -0.31 -14.65
CA PHE A 147 10.06 0.37 -13.49
C PHE A 147 8.56 0.61 -13.58
N GLY A 148 7.93 0.52 -12.41
CA GLY A 148 6.56 0.93 -12.18
C GLY A 148 6.50 2.18 -11.32
N CYS A 149 5.28 2.53 -10.92
CA CYS A 149 5.01 3.61 -9.99
C CYS A 149 4.06 3.17 -8.88
N ASN A 150 4.18 3.78 -7.70
CA ASN A 150 3.20 3.66 -6.62
C ASN A 150 2.63 5.04 -6.29
N THR A 151 1.31 5.13 -6.11
CA THR A 151 0.60 6.36 -5.71
C THR A 151 -0.30 6.12 -4.51
N GLN A 152 -0.16 6.99 -3.50
CA GLN A 152 -1.07 7.12 -2.37
C GLN A 152 -2.15 8.17 -2.71
N ILE A 153 -3.40 7.72 -2.66
CA ILE A 153 -4.58 8.52 -2.95
C ILE A 153 -5.13 9.08 -1.64
N ASN A 154 -5.12 10.40 -1.56
CA ASN A 154 -5.64 11.20 -0.46
C ASN A 154 -6.35 12.43 -1.05
N ARG A 155 -6.91 13.29 -0.20
CA ARG A 155 -7.64 14.49 -0.62
C ARG A 155 -6.82 15.49 -1.44
N LEU A 156 -5.50 15.50 -1.29
CA LEU A 156 -4.61 16.35 -2.09
C LEU A 156 -4.33 15.73 -3.47
N SER A 157 -4.13 14.40 -3.52
CA SER A 157 -3.73 13.70 -4.75
C SER A 157 -4.90 13.21 -5.60
N ALA A 158 -6.07 12.94 -5.01
CA ALA A 158 -7.25 12.47 -5.71
C ALA A 158 -7.74 13.43 -6.83
N PRO A 159 -7.78 14.77 -6.63
CA PRO A 159 -8.07 15.71 -7.70
C PRO A 159 -7.13 15.59 -8.91
N GLU A 160 -5.85 15.28 -8.66
CA GLU A 160 -4.81 15.24 -9.70
C GLU A 160 -4.65 13.87 -10.35
N PHE A 161 -5.33 12.84 -9.84
CA PHE A 161 -5.06 11.44 -10.15
C PHE A 161 -5.04 11.10 -11.65
N PRO A 162 -5.99 11.59 -12.49
CA PRO A 162 -5.90 11.40 -13.94
C PRO A 162 -4.66 12.02 -14.60
N ARG A 163 -4.18 13.16 -14.10
CA ARG A 163 -2.96 13.83 -14.62
C ARG A 163 -1.68 13.19 -14.09
N ILE A 164 -1.70 12.64 -12.87
CA ILE A 164 -0.61 11.80 -12.36
C ILE A 164 -0.38 10.65 -13.33
N TYR A 165 -1.46 9.96 -13.74
CA TYR A 165 -1.39 8.88 -14.73
C TYR A 165 -0.70 9.29 -16.03
N GLU A 166 -1.09 10.42 -16.64
CA GLU A 166 -0.44 10.91 -17.86
C GLU A 166 1.07 11.07 -17.68
N LYS A 167 1.49 11.70 -16.57
CA LYS A 167 2.91 11.97 -16.31
C LYS A 167 3.72 10.69 -16.17
N ILE A 168 3.22 9.72 -15.41
CA ILE A 168 3.96 8.46 -15.20
C ILE A 168 3.96 7.59 -16.47
N ARG A 169 2.86 7.58 -17.23
CA ARG A 169 2.80 6.91 -18.54
C ARG A 169 3.83 7.49 -19.49
N ASP A 170 3.88 8.82 -19.61
CA ASP A 170 4.84 9.51 -20.49
C ASP A 170 6.30 9.27 -20.06
N ALA A 171 6.54 9.06 -18.77
CA ALA A 171 7.85 8.65 -18.25
C ALA A 171 8.24 7.21 -18.64
N GLY A 172 7.26 6.36 -18.99
CA GLY A 172 7.46 5.00 -19.48
C GLY A 172 7.24 3.90 -18.43
N VAL A 173 6.39 4.12 -17.43
CA VAL A 173 6.02 3.06 -16.48
C VAL A 173 5.26 1.93 -17.17
N PHE A 174 5.54 0.68 -16.80
CA PHE A 174 4.77 -0.47 -17.31
C PHE A 174 3.65 -0.91 -16.35
N ALA A 175 3.76 -0.57 -15.07
CA ALA A 175 2.79 -0.89 -14.03
C ALA A 175 2.62 0.29 -13.05
N TRP A 176 1.42 0.42 -12.51
CA TRP A 176 1.05 1.46 -11.56
C TRP A 176 0.22 0.89 -10.41
N GLN A 177 0.80 0.86 -9.20
CA GLN A 177 0.10 0.46 -7.99
C GLN A 177 -0.58 1.66 -7.33
N ILE A 178 -1.84 1.49 -6.97
CA ILE A 178 -2.66 2.56 -6.39
C ILE A 178 -3.15 2.13 -5.00
N GLN A 179 -3.13 3.03 -4.03
CA GLN A 179 -3.46 2.72 -2.63
C GLN A 179 -4.14 3.91 -1.97
N LEU A 180 -5.08 3.69 -1.04
CA LEU A 180 -5.65 4.79 -0.25
C LEU A 180 -4.71 5.17 0.90
N THR A 181 -4.60 6.46 1.21
CA THR A 181 -3.93 6.90 2.44
C THR A 181 -4.83 6.63 3.65
N VAL A 182 -4.24 6.03 4.69
CA VAL A 182 -4.91 5.63 5.93
C VAL A 182 -4.13 6.20 7.14
N PRO A 183 -4.73 6.34 8.32
CA PRO A 183 -4.13 7.03 9.47
C PRO A 183 -3.06 6.20 10.20
N MET A 184 -1.97 5.88 9.51
CA MET A 184 -0.79 5.25 10.11
C MET A 184 0.43 6.17 10.02
N GLY A 185 1.25 6.17 11.06
CA GLY A 185 2.43 7.01 11.17
C GLY A 185 2.07 8.49 10.99
N ASN A 186 2.82 9.20 10.13
CA ASN A 186 2.61 10.63 9.90
C ASN A 186 1.20 10.93 9.35
N ALA A 187 0.56 10.00 8.63
CA ALA A 187 -0.81 10.23 8.13
C ALA A 187 -1.84 10.33 9.26
N ALA A 188 -1.56 9.75 10.43
CA ALA A 188 -2.41 9.91 11.62
C ALA A 188 -2.34 11.34 12.16
N ASP A 189 -1.17 11.98 12.08
CA ASP A 189 -0.97 13.37 12.53
C ASP A 189 -1.48 14.38 11.50
N ASN A 190 -1.46 14.02 10.21
CA ASN A 190 -1.93 14.83 9.09
C ASN A 190 -3.28 14.31 8.56
N SER A 191 -4.18 13.96 9.49
CA SER A 191 -5.43 13.25 9.18
C SER A 191 -6.41 14.01 8.28
N GLU A 192 -6.23 15.33 8.10
CA GLU A 192 -7.03 16.16 7.21
C GLU A 192 -6.91 15.76 5.74
N ILE A 193 -5.80 15.11 5.34
CA ILE A 193 -5.61 14.62 3.97
C ILE A 193 -6.41 13.33 3.70
N LEU A 194 -6.91 12.64 4.72
CA LEU A 194 -7.60 11.37 4.57
C LEU A 194 -8.95 11.56 3.87
N LEU A 195 -9.25 10.68 2.92
CA LEU A 195 -10.57 10.60 2.33
C LEU A 195 -11.62 10.19 3.37
N GLN A 196 -12.85 10.63 3.18
CA GLN A 196 -14.00 10.22 3.97
C GLN A 196 -14.76 9.09 3.25
N PRO A 197 -15.52 8.24 3.98
CA PRO A 197 -16.27 7.12 3.38
C PRO A 197 -17.17 7.52 2.23
N TYR A 198 -17.82 8.67 2.37
CA TYR A 198 -18.77 9.15 1.37
C TYR A 198 -18.08 9.65 0.10
N GLU A 199 -16.84 10.13 0.21
CA GLU A 199 -16.02 10.57 -0.92
C GLU A 199 -15.64 9.39 -1.82
N LEU A 200 -15.72 8.15 -1.31
CA LEU A 200 -15.49 6.95 -2.10
C LEU A 200 -16.51 6.79 -3.25
N LEU A 201 -17.74 7.27 -3.07
CA LEU A 201 -18.78 7.20 -4.10
C LEU A 201 -18.37 7.94 -5.38
N GLU A 202 -17.57 8.99 -5.25
CA GLU A 202 -17.07 9.79 -6.37
C GLU A 202 -15.65 9.38 -6.79
N LEU A 203 -14.86 8.84 -5.85
CA LEU A 203 -13.53 8.33 -6.13
C LEU A 203 -13.56 7.12 -7.08
N TYR A 204 -14.37 6.11 -6.78
CA TYR A 204 -14.31 4.84 -7.53
C TYR A 204 -14.71 4.96 -9.01
N PRO A 205 -15.71 5.76 -9.41
CA PRO A 205 -15.96 6.07 -10.82
C PRO A 205 -14.75 6.68 -11.54
N MET A 206 -14.03 7.59 -10.86
CA MET A 206 -12.79 8.17 -11.39
C MET A 206 -11.70 7.11 -11.54
N LEU A 207 -11.46 6.27 -10.53
CA LEU A 207 -10.48 5.17 -10.60
C LEU A 207 -10.79 4.20 -11.73
N ALA A 208 -12.07 3.86 -11.92
CA ALA A 208 -12.52 2.98 -12.99
C ALA A 208 -12.15 3.55 -14.36
N ARG A 209 -12.51 4.81 -14.63
CA ARG A 209 -12.21 5.47 -15.90
C ARG A 209 -10.72 5.57 -16.18
N VAL A 210 -9.93 5.95 -15.17
CA VAL A 210 -8.46 6.01 -15.29
C VAL A 210 -7.87 4.62 -15.54
N THR A 211 -8.38 3.59 -14.87
CA THR A 211 -7.93 2.20 -15.04
C THR A 211 -8.21 1.67 -16.45
N GLU A 212 -9.40 1.92 -16.99
CA GLU A 212 -9.74 1.54 -18.36
C GLU A 212 -8.80 2.19 -19.37
N GLN A 213 -8.54 3.48 -19.21
CA GLN A 213 -7.64 4.20 -20.09
C GLN A 213 -6.20 3.67 -19.97
N ALA A 214 -5.74 3.45 -18.74
CA ALA A 214 -4.41 2.93 -18.48
C ALA A 214 -4.16 1.58 -19.15
N ARG A 215 -5.12 0.66 -19.04
CA ARG A 215 -5.04 -0.66 -19.69
C ARG A 215 -5.08 -0.57 -21.21
N ARG A 216 -5.88 0.33 -21.78
CA ARG A 216 -5.91 0.58 -23.24
C ARG A 216 -4.54 1.06 -23.76
N GLU A 217 -3.82 1.80 -22.94
CA GLU A 217 -2.49 2.33 -23.24
C GLU A 217 -1.35 1.37 -22.80
N GLY A 218 -1.69 0.16 -22.33
CA GLY A 218 -0.72 -0.90 -22.00
C GLY A 218 -0.06 -0.78 -20.62
N VAL A 219 -0.58 0.07 -19.73
CA VAL A 219 -0.12 0.18 -18.34
C VAL A 219 -0.96 -0.72 -17.44
N ASP A 220 -0.31 -1.62 -16.71
CA ASP A 220 -0.98 -2.49 -15.73
C ASP A 220 -1.31 -1.71 -14.45
N VAL A 221 -2.59 -1.55 -14.13
CA VAL A 221 -3.02 -0.89 -12.89
C VAL A 221 -3.31 -1.93 -11.83
N GLN A 222 -2.57 -1.85 -10.73
CA GLN A 222 -2.62 -2.79 -9.62
C GLN A 222 -3.30 -2.15 -8.41
N PRO A 223 -4.55 -2.52 -8.09
CA PRO A 223 -5.21 -2.01 -6.90
C PRO A 223 -4.54 -2.61 -5.65
N GLY A 224 -4.07 -1.75 -4.77
CA GLY A 224 -3.59 -2.13 -3.45
C GLY A 224 -4.65 -2.88 -2.65
N ASN A 225 -4.21 -3.55 -1.58
CA ASN A 225 -5.12 -4.34 -0.75
C ASN A 225 -6.23 -3.51 -0.11
N ASN A 226 -6.08 -2.17 -0.04
CA ASN A 226 -7.03 -1.21 0.52
C ASN A 226 -7.94 -0.51 -0.50
N ILE A 227 -7.95 -0.95 -1.77
CA ILE A 227 -8.81 -0.42 -2.84
C ILE A 227 -9.92 -1.43 -3.16
N GLY A 228 -11.14 -0.95 -3.40
CA GLY A 228 -12.25 -1.68 -4.01
C GLY A 228 -13.34 -2.13 -3.02
N TYR A 229 -13.51 -3.45 -2.97
CA TYR A 229 -14.47 -4.21 -2.15
C TYR A 229 -15.90 -4.20 -2.69
N TYR A 230 -16.22 -5.22 -3.49
CA TYR A 230 -17.57 -5.64 -3.92
C TYR A 230 -18.50 -4.54 -4.48
N GLY A 231 -17.97 -3.36 -4.80
CA GLY A 231 -18.67 -2.34 -5.57
C GLY A 231 -18.65 -2.66 -7.07
N PRO A 232 -19.37 -1.88 -7.90
CA PRO A 232 -19.55 -2.16 -9.33
C PRO A 232 -18.24 -2.19 -10.13
N TYR A 233 -17.20 -1.51 -9.65
CA TYR A 233 -15.89 -1.44 -10.31
C TYR A 233 -14.86 -2.45 -9.81
N GLU A 234 -15.20 -3.29 -8.83
CA GLU A 234 -14.24 -4.21 -8.18
C GLU A 234 -13.53 -5.12 -9.19
N ARG A 235 -14.30 -5.73 -10.10
CA ARG A 235 -13.76 -6.64 -11.11
C ARG A 235 -12.86 -5.92 -12.08
N LEU A 236 -13.33 -4.79 -12.61
CA LEU A 236 -12.54 -3.94 -13.48
C LEU A 236 -11.20 -3.62 -12.82
N LEU A 237 -11.20 -3.11 -11.59
CA LEU A 237 -9.97 -2.76 -10.88
C LEU A 237 -9.05 -3.98 -10.67
N ARG A 238 -9.59 -5.17 -10.38
CA ARG A 238 -8.79 -6.38 -10.09
C ARG A 238 -8.44 -7.29 -11.26
N GLY A 239 -8.77 -6.93 -12.50
CA GLY A 239 -8.29 -7.66 -13.70
C GLY A 239 -9.40 -8.03 -14.70
N GLY A 240 -10.67 -7.91 -14.32
CA GLY A 240 -11.82 -7.90 -15.23
C GLY A 240 -12.42 -9.26 -15.58
N ASP A 241 -11.90 -10.37 -15.06
CA ASP A 241 -12.51 -11.70 -15.24
C ASP A 241 -13.64 -11.99 -14.22
N ALA A 242 -14.31 -13.14 -14.35
CA ALA A 242 -15.45 -13.49 -13.48
C ALA A 242 -15.08 -13.77 -12.01
N TRP A 243 -13.81 -14.07 -11.71
CA TRP A 243 -13.33 -14.49 -10.39
C TRP A 243 -12.36 -13.48 -9.73
N THR A 244 -12.08 -12.37 -10.40
CA THR A 244 -11.21 -11.27 -9.93
C THR A 244 -12.00 -10.32 -9.04
N PHE A 245 -12.07 -10.65 -7.77
CA PHE A 245 -12.56 -9.77 -6.71
C PHE A 245 -11.81 -10.09 -5.41
N TRP A 246 -11.93 -9.24 -4.40
CA TRP A 246 -11.28 -9.43 -3.11
C TRP A 246 -11.71 -10.75 -2.44
N GLN A 247 -10.74 -11.64 -2.16
CA GLN A 247 -10.99 -12.95 -1.52
C GLN A 247 -10.52 -13.01 -0.04
N GLY A 248 -10.35 -11.83 0.55
CA GLY A 248 -9.87 -11.65 1.91
C GLY A 248 -8.38 -11.33 2.02
N CYS A 249 -7.99 -10.93 3.23
CA CYS A 249 -6.62 -10.53 3.53
C CYS A 249 -5.64 -11.70 3.35
N SER A 250 -4.54 -11.47 2.64
CA SER A 250 -3.46 -12.44 2.40
C SER A 250 -2.31 -12.35 3.40
N ALA A 251 -2.42 -11.46 4.40
CA ALA A 251 -1.40 -11.29 5.42
C ALA A 251 -1.14 -12.62 6.14
N GLY A 252 0.12 -13.05 6.22
CA GLY A 252 0.48 -14.32 6.84
C GLY A 252 0.13 -15.57 6.02
N LEU A 253 -0.56 -15.42 4.88
CA LEU A 253 -0.80 -16.48 3.90
C LEU A 253 0.21 -16.43 2.75
N ALA A 254 0.25 -15.31 2.02
CA ALA A 254 1.09 -15.13 0.82
C ALA A 254 2.10 -13.96 0.94
N ALA A 255 1.99 -13.16 2.01
CA ALA A 255 2.83 -11.99 2.25
C ALA A 255 3.57 -12.07 3.59
N LEU A 256 4.76 -11.48 3.65
CA LEU A 256 5.52 -11.22 4.87
C LEU A 256 6.02 -9.78 4.89
N GLY A 257 5.99 -9.17 6.07
CA GLY A 257 6.67 -7.92 6.37
C GLY A 257 7.87 -8.18 7.26
N ILE A 258 8.99 -7.51 6.97
CA ILE A 258 10.22 -7.59 7.75
C ILE A 258 10.65 -6.16 8.08
N GLU A 259 10.82 -5.86 9.36
CA GLU A 259 11.31 -4.56 9.82
C GLU A 259 12.83 -4.55 9.97
N ALA A 260 13.42 -3.36 10.04
CA ALA A 260 14.87 -3.19 9.97
C ALA A 260 15.63 -3.84 11.13
N ASP A 261 14.98 -4.10 12.26
CA ASP A 261 15.52 -4.77 13.43
C ASP A 261 15.32 -6.30 13.43
N GLY A 262 14.72 -6.86 12.37
CA GLY A 262 14.46 -8.29 12.23
C GLY A 262 13.08 -8.75 12.73
N ALA A 263 12.20 -7.84 13.14
CA ALA A 263 10.83 -8.18 13.49
C ALA A 263 10.03 -8.66 12.25
N ILE A 264 9.23 -9.71 12.44
CA ILE A 264 8.47 -10.37 11.36
C ILE A 264 6.97 -10.16 11.56
N LYS A 265 6.29 -9.75 10.49
CA LYS A 265 4.85 -9.51 10.42
C LYS A 265 4.20 -10.28 9.28
N GLY A 266 2.89 -10.52 9.37
CA GLY A 266 2.12 -11.11 8.27
C GLY A 266 1.97 -10.19 7.05
N CYS A 267 2.23 -8.89 7.18
CA CYS A 267 2.19 -7.91 6.09
C CYS A 267 3.04 -6.71 6.53
N PRO A 268 3.80 -6.05 5.62
CA PRO A 268 4.63 -4.90 5.98
C PRO A 268 3.84 -3.74 6.58
N SER A 269 2.59 -3.55 6.15
CA SER A 269 1.76 -2.43 6.56
C SER A 269 1.10 -2.62 7.92
N LEU A 270 1.01 -3.84 8.46
CA LEU A 270 0.36 -4.06 9.75
C LEU A 270 1.13 -3.36 10.89
N PRO A 271 0.43 -2.77 11.88
CA PRO A 271 1.07 -2.13 13.03
C PRO A 271 1.98 -3.09 13.80
N THR A 272 3.16 -2.61 14.18
CA THR A 272 4.20 -3.43 14.83
C THR A 272 3.71 -4.01 16.16
N ALA A 273 3.07 -3.20 17.00
CA ALA A 273 2.68 -3.60 18.36
C ALA A 273 1.67 -4.77 18.40
N ALA A 274 0.79 -4.87 17.40
CA ALA A 274 -0.31 -5.84 17.39
C ALA A 274 -0.05 -7.07 16.49
N TYR A 275 0.93 -7.01 15.58
CA TYR A 275 1.09 -8.02 14.52
C TYR A 275 2.51 -8.55 14.34
N THR A 276 3.43 -8.24 15.26
CA THR A 276 4.77 -8.84 15.27
C THR A 276 4.70 -10.24 15.86
N GLY A 277 5.01 -11.26 15.06
CA GLY A 277 5.02 -12.66 15.52
C GLY A 277 6.35 -13.12 16.13
N GLY A 278 7.39 -12.28 16.06
CA GLY A 278 8.71 -12.57 16.63
C GLY A 278 9.83 -11.84 15.90
N ASN A 279 11.06 -12.05 16.36
CA ASN A 279 12.28 -11.52 15.76
C ASN A 279 13.24 -12.65 15.38
N ILE A 280 13.95 -12.48 14.26
CA ILE A 280 14.90 -13.47 13.73
C ILE A 280 16.11 -13.72 14.63
N ARG A 281 16.37 -12.83 15.59
CA ARG A 281 17.42 -12.99 16.62
C ARG A 281 17.04 -14.02 17.69
N ASP A 282 15.74 -14.20 17.92
CA ASP A 282 15.23 -15.08 18.97
C ASP A 282 14.88 -16.47 18.43
N ARG A 283 14.40 -16.53 17.18
CA ARG A 283 13.83 -17.74 16.56
C ARG A 283 14.13 -17.75 15.07
N SER A 284 14.24 -18.95 14.49
CA SER A 284 14.33 -19.07 13.03
C SER A 284 13.07 -18.55 12.34
N LEU A 285 13.21 -18.02 11.13
CA LEU A 285 12.08 -17.53 10.33
C LEU A 285 11.01 -18.61 10.13
N ARG A 286 11.43 -19.87 9.93
CA ARG A 286 10.52 -21.02 9.82
C ARG A 286 9.62 -21.15 11.05
N GLN A 287 10.20 -21.13 12.25
CA GLN A 287 9.45 -21.23 13.51
C GLN A 287 8.46 -20.08 13.66
N ILE A 288 8.88 -18.84 13.32
CA ILE A 288 7.98 -17.68 13.41
C ILE A 288 6.77 -17.86 12.46
N ILE A 289 7.01 -18.24 11.21
CA ILE A 289 5.94 -18.43 10.21
C ILE A 289 5.00 -19.58 10.60
N GLU A 290 5.54 -20.69 11.07
CA GLU A 290 4.77 -21.90 11.35
C GLU A 290 4.02 -21.82 12.69
N GLU A 291 4.51 -21.04 13.68
CA GLU A 291 4.01 -21.11 15.06
C GLU A 291 3.37 -19.81 15.58
N ALA A 292 3.72 -18.62 15.06
CA ALA A 292 3.21 -17.35 15.60
C ALA A 292 1.74 -17.09 15.24
N GLU A 293 0.90 -16.78 16.22
CA GLU A 293 -0.53 -16.54 16.02
C GLU A 293 -0.78 -15.26 15.20
N GLU A 294 0.07 -14.25 15.38
CA GLU A 294 0.05 -12.95 14.70
C GLU A 294 0.24 -13.08 13.18
N LEU A 295 0.88 -14.17 12.72
CA LEU A 295 1.00 -14.50 11.29
C LEU A 295 -0.10 -15.46 10.82
N ARG A 296 -0.85 -16.07 11.73
CA ARG A 296 -1.77 -17.17 11.43
C ARG A 296 -3.24 -16.80 11.56
N PHE A 297 -3.57 -15.55 11.91
CA PHE A 297 -4.95 -15.09 12.09
C PHE A 297 -5.86 -15.23 10.86
N ASN A 298 -5.30 -15.43 9.65
CA ASN A 298 -6.05 -15.68 8.42
C ASN A 298 -6.20 -17.17 8.06
N LEU A 299 -5.57 -18.11 8.78
CA LEU A 299 -5.66 -19.54 8.48
C LEU A 299 -7.07 -20.12 8.66
N GLY A 300 -7.92 -19.46 9.45
CA GLY A 300 -9.32 -19.86 9.66
C GLY A 300 -10.27 -19.50 8.50
N ALA A 301 -9.77 -18.97 7.38
CA ALA A 301 -10.60 -18.62 6.21
C ALA A 301 -11.43 -19.83 5.74
N GLY A 302 -12.72 -19.61 5.47
CA GLY A 302 -13.65 -20.68 5.08
C GLY A 302 -14.19 -21.53 6.25
N THR A 303 -13.90 -21.17 7.50
CA THR A 303 -14.46 -21.81 8.70
C THR A 303 -15.32 -20.80 9.49
N PRO A 304 -16.21 -21.25 10.41
CA PRO A 304 -16.95 -20.33 11.28
C PRO A 304 -16.04 -19.34 12.02
N LYS A 305 -14.90 -19.83 12.52
CA LYS A 305 -13.88 -19.00 13.20
C LYS A 305 -13.28 -17.90 12.33
N GLY A 306 -13.30 -18.07 11.01
CA GLY A 306 -12.76 -17.11 10.03
C GLY A 306 -13.51 -15.78 9.98
N THR A 307 -14.66 -15.67 10.66
CA THR A 307 -15.50 -14.46 10.72
C THR A 307 -15.73 -13.94 12.15
N ASP A 308 -15.15 -14.58 13.17
CA ASP A 308 -15.36 -14.22 14.58
C ASP A 308 -14.90 -12.80 14.90
N HIS A 309 -13.84 -12.33 14.23
CA HIS A 309 -13.29 -10.99 14.41
C HIS A 309 -14.13 -9.87 13.80
N LEU A 310 -15.13 -10.19 12.97
CA LEU A 310 -15.96 -9.19 12.32
C LEU A 310 -16.85 -8.47 13.33
N TRP A 311 -17.07 -7.18 13.09
CA TRP A 311 -17.93 -6.32 13.89
C TRP A 311 -18.47 -5.17 13.02
N GLY A 312 -19.42 -4.39 13.53
CA GLY A 312 -20.03 -3.28 12.78
C GLY A 312 -20.66 -3.74 11.46
N PHE A 313 -20.53 -2.92 10.41
CA PHE A 313 -21.08 -3.19 9.08
C PHE A 313 -20.64 -4.55 8.53
N CYS A 314 -19.37 -4.91 8.72
CA CYS A 314 -18.83 -6.14 8.15
C CYS A 314 -19.38 -7.42 8.81
N LYS A 315 -19.94 -7.36 10.03
CA LYS A 315 -20.47 -8.55 10.71
C LYS A 315 -21.73 -9.11 10.05
N THR A 316 -22.54 -8.24 9.45
CA THR A 316 -23.84 -8.59 8.85
C THR A 316 -23.84 -8.46 7.33
N CYS A 317 -22.69 -8.15 6.72
CA CYS A 317 -22.52 -8.00 5.28
C CYS A 317 -22.70 -9.34 4.54
N GLU A 318 -23.39 -9.32 3.40
CA GLU A 318 -23.60 -10.51 2.56
C GLU A 318 -22.30 -11.17 2.06
N PHE A 319 -21.19 -10.43 2.05
CA PHE A 319 -19.87 -10.93 1.63
C PHE A 319 -18.96 -11.34 2.79
N ALA A 320 -19.45 -11.36 4.04
CA ALA A 320 -18.63 -11.52 5.24
C ALA A 320 -17.72 -12.76 5.23
N GLU A 321 -18.25 -13.93 4.83
CA GLU A 321 -17.52 -15.19 4.82
C GLU A 321 -16.30 -15.17 3.88
N LEU A 322 -16.45 -14.55 2.71
CA LEU A 322 -15.41 -14.49 1.69
C LEU A 322 -14.47 -13.30 1.89
N CYS A 323 -15.04 -12.11 2.15
CA CYS A 323 -14.31 -10.85 2.29
C CYS A 323 -13.49 -10.77 3.58
N ARG A 324 -14.05 -11.29 4.68
CA ARG A 324 -13.46 -11.26 6.03
C ARG A 324 -13.07 -9.86 6.53
N GLY A 325 -13.83 -8.84 6.11
CA GLY A 325 -13.70 -7.47 6.61
C GLY A 325 -12.65 -6.62 5.88
N GLY A 326 -12.37 -6.91 4.61
CA GLY A 326 -11.46 -6.11 3.78
C GLY A 326 -9.99 -6.22 4.20
N CYS A 327 -9.20 -5.17 3.94
CA CYS A 327 -7.81 -5.10 4.40
C CYS A 327 -7.74 -4.99 5.93
N SER A 328 -7.14 -5.99 6.58
CA SER A 328 -6.95 -5.98 8.04
C SER A 328 -6.15 -4.77 8.51
N TRP A 329 -5.16 -4.34 7.74
CA TRP A 329 -4.38 -3.13 8.04
C TRP A 329 -5.26 -1.89 8.06
N THR A 330 -6.01 -1.63 7.00
CA THR A 330 -6.91 -0.46 6.92
C THR A 330 -7.89 -0.42 8.08
N ALA A 331 -8.60 -1.52 8.36
CA ALA A 331 -9.54 -1.56 9.47
C ALA A 331 -8.83 -1.30 10.82
N HIS A 332 -7.67 -1.92 11.04
CA HIS A 332 -6.94 -1.77 12.29
C HIS A 332 -6.47 -0.34 12.51
N VAL A 333 -5.85 0.31 11.52
CA VAL A 333 -5.28 1.65 11.74
C VAL A 333 -6.34 2.73 11.92
N PHE A 334 -7.57 2.49 11.47
CA PHE A 334 -8.70 3.36 11.81
C PHE A 334 -9.25 3.07 13.21
N PHE A 335 -9.37 1.81 13.62
CA PHE A 335 -10.18 1.43 14.79
C PHE A 335 -9.44 0.75 15.93
N ASP A 336 -8.11 0.63 15.84
CA ASP A 336 -7.29 -0.19 16.74
C ASP A 336 -7.76 -1.67 16.78
N ARG A 337 -8.47 -2.08 15.71
CA ARG A 337 -9.18 -3.35 15.62
C ARG A 337 -9.51 -3.70 14.17
N ARG A 338 -9.12 -4.89 13.72
CA ARG A 338 -9.51 -5.41 12.39
C ARG A 338 -10.99 -5.78 12.31
N GLY A 339 -11.49 -6.01 11.10
CA GLY A 339 -12.79 -6.67 10.89
C GLY A 339 -13.98 -5.76 10.63
N ASN A 340 -13.75 -4.45 10.48
CA ASN A 340 -14.78 -3.49 10.06
C ASN A 340 -14.13 -2.43 9.17
N ASN A 341 -14.03 -2.67 7.86
CA ASN A 341 -13.27 -1.79 6.98
C ASN A 341 -14.06 -0.49 6.68
N PRO A 342 -13.51 0.67 7.05
CA PRO A 342 -14.12 1.97 6.77
C PRO A 342 -14.12 2.37 5.29
N TYR A 343 -13.12 1.90 4.53
CA TYR A 343 -12.90 2.29 3.14
C TYR A 343 -13.46 1.29 2.12
N CYS A 344 -14.56 0.62 2.48
CA CYS A 344 -15.24 -0.34 1.63
C CYS A 344 -16.20 0.37 0.65
N HIS A 345 -16.00 0.25 -0.67
CA HIS A 345 -16.90 0.86 -1.65
C HIS A 345 -18.33 0.33 -1.52
N HIS A 346 -18.48 -0.99 -1.38
CA HIS A 346 -19.78 -1.62 -1.15
C HIS A 346 -20.49 -1.08 0.10
N ARG A 347 -19.75 -0.82 1.18
CA ARG A 347 -20.30 -0.19 2.40
C ARG A 347 -20.83 1.21 2.12
N ALA A 348 -20.04 2.05 1.45
CA ALA A 348 -20.45 3.41 1.10
C ALA A 348 -21.75 3.41 0.26
N LEU A 349 -21.83 2.51 -0.73
CA LEU A 349 -23.04 2.33 -1.55
C LEU A 349 -24.25 1.90 -0.71
N LYS A 350 -24.10 0.89 0.16
CA LYS A 350 -25.18 0.40 1.03
C LYS A 350 -25.67 1.43 2.04
N GLN A 351 -24.78 2.27 2.56
CA GLN A 351 -25.18 3.36 3.46
C GLN A 351 -25.91 4.46 2.67
N ALA A 352 -25.44 4.81 1.47
CA ALA A 352 -26.12 5.77 0.60
C ALA A 352 -27.54 5.31 0.19
N GLU A 353 -27.73 4.03 -0.12
CA GLU A 353 -29.07 3.42 -0.37
C GLU A 353 -30.04 3.61 0.79
N LYS A 354 -29.52 3.67 2.03
CA LYS A 354 -30.31 3.91 3.26
C LYS A 354 -30.49 5.40 3.57
N GLY A 355 -29.96 6.29 2.74
CA GLY A 355 -29.94 7.72 3.02
C GLY A 355 -29.00 8.09 4.17
N ILE A 356 -27.98 7.28 4.44
CA ILE A 356 -26.98 7.49 5.51
C ILE A 356 -25.63 7.80 4.87
N ARG A 357 -24.92 8.77 5.47
CA ARG A 357 -23.53 9.08 5.19
C ARG A 357 -22.69 8.78 6.42
N GLU A 358 -21.53 8.16 6.19
CA GLU A 358 -20.53 7.93 7.24
C GLU A 358 -19.38 8.92 7.10
N ARG A 359 -18.86 9.37 8.24
CA ARG A 359 -17.69 10.23 8.33
C ARG A 359 -16.84 9.81 9.51
N PHE A 360 -15.53 9.79 9.35
CA PHE A 360 -14.63 9.57 10.47
C PHE A 360 -14.21 10.89 11.11
N TYR A 361 -13.94 10.83 12.41
CA TYR A 361 -13.21 11.87 13.14
C TYR A 361 -12.14 11.22 14.00
N LEU A 362 -11.07 11.97 14.27
CA LEU A 362 -10.00 11.55 15.17
C LEU A 362 -10.56 11.52 16.60
N ASP A 363 -10.57 10.34 17.21
CA ASP A 363 -11.00 10.11 18.59
C ASP A 363 -9.80 10.14 19.54
N ARG A 364 -8.68 9.54 19.12
CA ARG A 364 -7.42 9.51 19.87
C ARG A 364 -6.23 9.74 18.93
N PRO A 365 -5.29 10.65 19.26
CA PRO A 365 -4.09 10.84 18.47
C PRO A 365 -3.17 9.60 18.53
N ALA A 366 -2.27 9.49 17.55
CA ALA A 366 -1.20 8.50 17.56
C ALA A 366 -0.17 8.80 18.67
N ALA A 367 0.63 7.81 19.05
CA ALA A 367 1.62 7.93 20.13
C ALA A 367 2.93 8.62 19.70
N GLY A 368 3.14 8.81 18.39
CA GLY A 368 4.35 9.37 17.80
C GLY A 368 5.48 8.37 17.57
N ILE A 369 5.20 7.07 17.49
CA ILE A 369 6.20 6.01 17.28
C ILE A 369 6.07 5.32 15.90
N PRO A 370 7.13 4.73 15.33
CA PRO A 370 7.05 4.06 14.03
C PRO A 370 5.90 3.03 13.94
N PHE A 371 5.18 3.02 12.82
CA PHE A 371 4.05 2.13 12.54
C PHE A 371 2.87 2.22 13.52
N ASP A 372 2.77 3.29 14.30
CA ASP A 372 1.59 3.56 15.12
C ASP A 372 0.42 4.10 14.30
N ASN A 373 -0.75 4.16 14.92
CA ASN A 373 -1.94 4.75 14.34
C ASN A 373 -2.71 5.54 15.39
N GLY A 374 -3.51 6.50 14.92
CA GLY A 374 -4.55 7.11 15.73
C GLY A 374 -5.74 6.16 15.89
N GLN A 375 -6.68 6.52 16.76
CA GLN A 375 -8.01 5.89 16.79
C GLN A 375 -9.02 6.87 16.22
N PHE A 376 -9.83 6.39 15.30
CA PHE A 376 -10.91 7.12 14.67
C PHE A 376 -12.24 6.49 15.03
N ALA A 377 -13.27 7.31 15.08
CA ALA A 377 -14.65 6.86 15.28
C ALA A 377 -15.51 7.29 14.09
N ILE A 378 -16.65 6.61 13.91
CA ILE A 378 -17.62 6.88 12.84
C ILE A 378 -18.78 7.68 13.40
N ILE A 379 -19.19 8.69 12.66
CA ILE A 379 -20.51 9.31 12.79
C ILE A 379 -21.34 8.90 11.58
N GLU A 380 -22.57 8.46 11.84
CA GLU A 380 -23.61 8.27 10.83
C GLU A 380 -24.56 9.47 10.86
N GLU A 381 -24.86 10.03 9.69
CA GLU A 381 -25.74 11.19 9.53
C GLU A 381 -26.62 11.04 8.28
N PRO A 382 -27.76 11.76 8.18
CA PRO A 382 -28.53 11.79 6.94
C PRO A 382 -27.66 12.23 5.75
N PHE A 383 -27.83 11.59 4.60
CA PHE A 383 -26.91 11.72 3.46
C PHE A 383 -26.73 13.17 2.98
N HIS A 384 -27.81 13.93 2.99
CA HIS A 384 -27.85 15.33 2.55
C HIS A 384 -27.56 16.35 3.66
N SER A 385 -27.06 15.89 4.82
CA SER A 385 -26.67 16.80 5.90
C SER A 385 -25.57 17.75 5.40
N PRO A 386 -25.59 19.04 5.77
CA PRO A 386 -24.54 19.98 5.42
C PRO A 386 -23.15 19.43 5.76
N LEU A 387 -22.23 19.50 4.80
CA LEU A 387 -20.85 19.10 5.04
C LEU A 387 -20.12 20.17 5.87
N PRO A 388 -19.15 19.79 6.71
CA PRO A 388 -18.21 20.74 7.29
C PRO A 388 -17.53 21.55 6.17
N ASN A 389 -17.27 22.82 6.43
CA ASN A 389 -16.48 23.64 5.51
C ASN A 389 -15.01 23.19 5.56
N ASP A 390 -14.66 22.25 4.69
CA ASP A 390 -13.35 21.64 4.60
C ASP A 390 -12.75 21.91 3.20
N PRO A 391 -11.68 22.72 3.11
CA PRO A 391 -11.10 23.10 1.82
C PRO A 391 -10.42 21.92 1.10
N LEU A 392 -10.21 20.79 1.79
CA LEU A 392 -9.64 19.58 1.20
C LEU A 392 -10.72 18.55 0.84
N ALA A 393 -12.01 18.83 1.06
CA ALA A 393 -13.07 17.88 0.70
C ALA A 393 -12.97 17.50 -0.79
N PHE A 394 -12.93 16.20 -1.05
CA PHE A 394 -12.85 15.68 -2.40
C PHE A 394 -14.24 15.58 -3.01
N SER A 395 -14.38 16.02 -4.26
CA SER A 395 -15.56 15.80 -5.08
C SER A 395 -15.21 15.59 -6.55
N ALA A 396 -16.17 15.09 -7.33
CA ALA A 396 -16.05 14.84 -8.76
C ALA A 396 -15.73 16.12 -9.55
N ASP A 397 -16.24 17.27 -9.11
CA ASP A 397 -15.98 18.58 -9.72
C ASP A 397 -14.52 19.03 -9.54
N ALA A 398 -13.84 18.51 -8.51
CA ALA A 398 -12.43 18.82 -8.26
C ALA A 398 -11.48 18.03 -9.17
N ILE A 399 -11.96 17.00 -9.89
CA ILE A 399 -11.12 16.11 -10.69
C ILE A 399 -10.54 16.87 -11.89
N GLN A 400 -9.21 16.90 -11.95
CA GLN A 400 -8.46 17.46 -13.06
C GLN A 400 -8.34 16.42 -14.18
N TRP A 401 -9.31 16.37 -15.07
CA TRP A 401 -9.23 15.53 -16.27
C TRP A 401 -8.30 16.14 -17.32
N PRO A 402 -7.41 15.35 -17.96
CA PRO A 402 -6.69 15.79 -19.14
C PRO A 402 -7.66 16.31 -20.20
N GLU A 403 -7.31 17.39 -20.90
CA GLU A 403 -8.20 18.04 -21.88
C GLU A 403 -8.73 17.03 -22.91
N HIS A 404 -7.86 16.14 -23.41
CA HIS A 404 -8.21 15.13 -24.39
C HIS A 404 -9.07 13.96 -23.84
N TRP A 405 -9.35 13.92 -22.54
CA TRP A 405 -10.24 12.93 -21.91
C TRP A 405 -11.65 13.46 -21.75
N GLN A 406 -11.83 14.79 -21.67
CA GLN A 406 -13.09 15.44 -21.26
C GLN A 406 -14.30 15.06 -22.14
N GLU A 407 -14.08 14.61 -23.37
CA GLU A 407 -15.15 14.25 -24.33
C GLU A 407 -15.66 12.80 -24.27
N LYS A 408 -15.12 11.92 -23.41
CA LYS A 408 -15.55 10.51 -23.36
C LYS A 408 -16.37 10.21 -22.11
N PRO A 409 -17.70 10.00 -22.21
CA PRO A 409 -18.50 9.44 -21.13
C PRO A 409 -17.97 8.05 -20.74
N LEU A 410 -18.22 7.66 -19.50
CA LEU A 410 -18.08 6.27 -19.04
C LEU A 410 -18.72 5.34 -20.07
N VAL A 411 -18.03 4.27 -20.47
CA VAL A 411 -18.70 3.17 -21.14
C VAL A 411 -19.56 2.50 -20.09
N THR A 412 -20.79 2.97 -19.91
CA THR A 412 -21.84 2.26 -19.20
C THR A 412 -22.23 1.04 -20.01
N THR A 413 -21.55 -0.08 -19.77
CA THR A 413 -22.12 -1.42 -19.96
C THR A 413 -21.28 -2.44 -19.20
N LEU A 414 -21.69 -2.74 -17.97
CA LEU A 414 -21.60 -4.11 -17.46
C LEU A 414 -23.03 -4.48 -17.07
N ASN A 415 -23.70 -5.18 -17.99
CA ASN A 415 -24.92 -5.94 -17.69
C ASN A 415 -24.61 -7.09 -16.73
#